data_AF-A0A428NS65-F1
#
_entry.id   AF-A0A428NS65-F1
#
_cell.length_a   1.000
_cell.length_b   1.000
_cell.length_c   1.000
_cell.angle_alpha   90.00
_cell.angle_beta   90.00
_cell.angle_gamma   90.00
#
_symmetry.space_group_name_H-M   'P 1'
#
loop_
_entity.id
_entity.type
_entity.pdbx_description
1 polymer ?
#
loop_
_entity_poly.entity_id
_entity_poly.type
_entity_poly.pdbx_seq_one_letter_code
_entity_poly.pdbx_strand_id
1 'polypeptide(L)'
;MTLNLLRMFLTLRRFILAHWTSFMLHVSTLWGFLLFQQQDPPHKDTANAQADHNTTNNFPPTEEQLEARIKKFIDSLDEDAICRLASQHNGKKPCRVVGRDRGSFNVCFFIHFDQDGVRWVVRIPLEPVVQKAWEKVQSEVTTMRV
;
A
#
# COMPACT_ATOMS: atom_id res chain seq x y z
N MET A 1 -31.81 -39.58 -6.34
CA MET A 1 -30.46 -39.25 -6.90
C MET A 1 -29.95 -37.84 -6.51
N THR A 2 -30.74 -37.02 -5.80
CA THR A 2 -30.42 -35.61 -5.48
C THR A 2 -29.75 -35.40 -4.11
N LEU A 3 -29.95 -36.31 -3.15
CA LEU A 3 -29.39 -36.20 -1.78
C LEU A 3 -27.87 -36.46 -1.71
N ASN A 4 -27.36 -37.33 -2.58
CA ASN A 4 -25.94 -37.68 -2.64
C ASN A 4 -25.09 -36.56 -3.26
N LEU A 5 -25.66 -35.82 -4.21
CA LEU A 5 -24.99 -34.70 -4.89
C LEU A 5 -24.85 -33.49 -3.96
N LEU A 6 -25.88 -33.19 -3.16
CA LEU A 6 -25.83 -32.11 -2.15
C LEU A 6 -24.80 -32.41 -1.05
N ARG A 7 -24.71 -33.68 -0.61
CA ARG A 7 -23.70 -34.13 0.35
C ARG A 7 -22.28 -33.98 -0.22
N MET A 8 -22.08 -34.30 -1.50
CA MET A 8 -20.81 -34.16 -2.20
C MET A 8 -20.37 -32.69 -2.35
N PHE A 9 -21.31 -31.77 -2.62
CA PHE A 9 -21.01 -30.34 -2.69
C PHE A 9 -20.66 -29.74 -1.33
N LEU A 10 -21.35 -30.17 -0.26
CA LEU A 10 -21.06 -29.70 1.10
C LEU A 10 -19.70 -30.20 1.61
N THR A 11 -19.33 -31.45 1.31
CA THR A 11 -17.99 -31.96 1.64
C THR A 11 -16.89 -31.29 0.81
N LEU A 12 -17.11 -31.07 -0.49
CA LEU A 12 -16.17 -30.35 -1.35
C LEU A 12 -15.96 -28.90 -0.90
N ARG A 13 -17.05 -28.20 -0.53
CA ARG A 13 -16.97 -26.82 0.01
C ARG A 13 -16.23 -26.76 1.33
N ARG A 14 -16.46 -27.72 2.24
CA ARG A 14 -15.72 -27.82 3.52
C ARG A 14 -14.24 -28.12 3.29
N PHE A 15 -13.91 -28.93 2.29
CA PHE A 15 -12.54 -29.27 1.93
C PHE A 15 -11.78 -28.05 1.35
N ILE A 16 -12.41 -27.31 0.44
CA ILE A 16 -11.82 -26.08 -0.14
C ILE A 16 -11.60 -25.01 0.93
N LEU A 17 -12.59 -24.81 1.83
CA LEU A 17 -12.47 -23.83 2.91
C LEU A 17 -11.39 -24.21 3.94
N ALA A 18 -11.28 -25.49 4.32
CA ALA A 18 -10.25 -25.96 5.25
C ALA A 18 -8.84 -25.89 4.67
N HIS A 19 -8.68 -26.17 3.36
CA HIS A 19 -7.40 -25.98 2.69
C HIS A 19 -7.04 -24.49 2.54
N TRP A 20 -8.03 -23.61 2.33
CA TRP A 20 -7.79 -22.16 2.28
C TRP A 20 -7.33 -21.58 3.63
N THR A 21 -7.93 -22.01 4.74
CA THR A 21 -7.50 -21.57 6.08
C THR A 21 -6.12 -22.13 6.46
N SER A 22 -5.85 -23.40 6.13
CA SER A 22 -4.54 -24.01 6.36
C SER A 22 -3.43 -23.36 5.53
N PHE A 23 -3.69 -23.05 4.25
CA PHE A 23 -2.76 -22.34 3.37
C PHE A 23 -2.47 -20.92 3.87
N MET A 24 -3.50 -20.17 4.28
CA MET A 24 -3.32 -18.81 4.82
C MET A 24 -2.54 -18.80 6.14
N LEU A 25 -2.76 -19.79 7.03
CA LEU A 25 -1.96 -19.93 8.24
C LEU A 25 -0.48 -20.18 7.93
N HIS A 26 -0.18 -21.08 6.99
CA HIS A 26 1.20 -21.39 6.60
C HIS A 26 1.90 -20.21 5.91
N VAL A 27 1.18 -19.44 5.09
CA VAL A 27 1.74 -18.22 4.48
C VAL A 27 2.01 -17.16 5.56
N SER A 28 1.14 -17.01 6.56
CA SER A 28 1.35 -16.05 7.65
C SER A 28 2.53 -16.40 8.56
N THR A 29 2.77 -17.69 8.84
CA THR A 29 3.93 -18.12 9.64
C THR A 29 5.25 -18.00 8.87
N LEU A 30 5.25 -18.23 7.55
CA LEU A 30 6.41 -18.01 6.70
C LEU A 30 6.78 -16.52 6.57
N TRP A 31 5.79 -15.63 6.49
CA TRP A 31 6.02 -14.18 6.47
C TRP A 31 6.53 -13.65 7.82
N GLY A 32 6.05 -14.19 8.94
CA GLY A 32 6.57 -13.84 10.28
C GLY A 32 8.03 -14.24 10.49
N PHE A 33 8.47 -15.34 9.88
CA PHE A 33 9.85 -15.83 9.99
C PHE A 33 10.84 -15.01 9.14
N LEU A 34 10.41 -14.53 7.97
CA LEU A 34 11.22 -13.68 7.09
C LEU A 34 11.46 -12.26 7.65
N LEU A 35 10.52 -11.71 8.41
CA LEU A 35 10.70 -10.39 9.05
C LEU A 35 11.65 -10.42 10.26
N PHE A 36 11.88 -11.59 10.87
CA PHE A 36 12.81 -11.72 12.00
C PHE A 36 14.26 -12.00 11.57
N GLN A 37 14.49 -12.45 10.34
CA GLN A 37 15.85 -12.71 9.82
C GLN A 37 16.52 -11.48 9.17
N GLN A 38 15.83 -10.36 8.99
CA GLN A 38 16.42 -9.13 8.46
C GLN A 38 16.78 -8.14 9.57
N GLN A 39 17.34 -8.65 10.67
CA GLN A 39 18.11 -7.84 11.61
C GLN A 39 19.58 -8.02 11.23
N ASP A 40 20.11 -7.10 10.43
CA ASP A 40 21.55 -7.08 10.12
C ASP A 40 22.36 -6.90 11.43
N PRO A 41 23.51 -7.59 11.59
CA PRO A 41 24.38 -7.42 12.76
C PRO A 41 25.06 -6.04 12.73
N PRO A 42 25.53 -5.51 13.88
CA PRO A 42 26.13 -4.19 13.94
C PRO A 42 27.54 -4.25 13.35
N HIS A 43 27.70 -3.83 12.09
CA HIS A 43 29.02 -3.66 11.49
C HIS A 43 29.67 -2.38 12.04
N LYS A 44 30.63 -2.56 12.94
CA LYS A 44 31.63 -1.54 13.25
C LYS A 44 32.63 -1.52 12.10
N ASP A 45 32.80 -0.36 11.47
CA ASP A 45 34.08 0.03 10.88
C ASP A 45 34.26 1.54 10.97
N THR A 46 35.50 1.91 11.25
CA THR A 46 35.95 3.23 11.69
C THR A 46 36.63 3.95 10.53
N ALA A 47 36.50 5.28 10.52
CA ALA A 47 37.35 6.27 9.86
C ALA A 47 37.29 6.35 8.32
N ASN A 48 36.47 7.28 7.82
CA ASN A 48 36.94 8.54 7.22
C ASN A 48 35.83 9.11 6.31
N ALA A 49 34.95 9.91 6.90
CA ALA A 49 34.15 10.86 6.13
C ALA A 49 34.25 12.20 6.85
N GLN A 50 34.89 13.11 6.15
CA GLN A 50 34.96 14.54 6.37
C GLN A 50 33.76 15.05 7.18
N ALA A 51 34.06 15.65 8.32
CA ALA A 51 33.10 16.26 9.21
C ALA A 51 32.37 17.41 8.49
N ASP A 52 31.24 17.12 7.86
CA ASP A 52 30.22 18.13 7.63
C ASP A 52 29.54 18.40 8.96
N HIS A 53 30.14 19.35 9.69
CA HIS A 53 29.51 20.09 10.75
C HIS A 53 28.21 20.70 10.22
N ASN A 54 27.09 20.03 10.44
CA ASN A 54 25.84 20.73 10.64
C ASN A 54 25.06 20.02 11.75
N THR A 55 25.30 20.51 12.97
CA THR A 55 24.45 20.29 14.14
C THR A 55 23.06 20.79 13.80
N THR A 56 22.21 19.92 13.25
CA THR A 56 20.87 20.28 12.84
C THR A 56 20.05 20.58 14.09
N ASN A 57 19.79 21.87 14.31
CA ASN A 57 18.84 22.33 15.32
C ASN A 57 17.53 21.55 15.15
N ASN A 58 17.08 20.91 16.22
CA ASN A 58 15.97 19.96 16.28
C ASN A 58 14.58 20.63 16.15
N PHE A 59 14.44 21.62 15.27
CA PHE A 59 13.19 22.30 15.02
C PHE A 59 12.34 21.54 13.99
N PRO A 60 11.00 21.54 14.14
CA PRO A 60 10.14 21.05 13.09
C PRO A 60 10.41 21.82 11.78
N PRO A 61 10.22 21.17 10.62
CA PRO A 61 10.42 21.82 9.32
C PRO A 61 9.52 23.04 9.21
N THR A 62 9.99 24.08 8.51
CA THR A 62 9.12 25.20 8.13
C THR A 62 8.07 24.74 7.12
N GLU A 63 7.04 25.56 6.92
CA GLU A 63 5.98 25.27 5.95
C GLU A 63 6.53 25.10 4.53
N GLU A 64 7.49 25.94 4.12
CA GLU A 64 8.12 25.85 2.80
C GLU A 64 8.93 24.56 2.64
N GLN A 65 9.63 24.14 3.69
CA GLN A 65 10.38 22.88 3.68
C GLN A 65 9.44 21.68 3.61
N LEU A 66 8.30 21.73 4.32
CA LEU A 66 7.30 20.67 4.29
C LEU A 66 6.64 20.59 2.89
N GLU A 67 6.22 21.70 2.32
CA GLU A 67 5.64 21.75 0.97
C GLU A 67 6.63 21.28 -0.10
N ALA A 68 7.92 21.63 0.02
CA ALA A 68 8.96 21.11 -0.87
C ALA A 68 9.11 19.59 -0.77
N ARG A 69 9.04 19.03 0.44
CA ARG A 69 9.07 17.57 0.67
C ARG A 69 7.83 16.88 0.09
N ILE A 70 6.64 17.47 0.27
CA ILE A 70 5.38 16.97 -0.30
C ILE A 70 5.46 16.97 -1.82
N LYS A 71 5.90 18.07 -2.43
CA LYS A 71 6.04 18.18 -3.88
C LYS A 71 7.01 17.12 -4.41
N LYS A 72 8.18 16.98 -3.79
CA LYS A 72 9.18 15.95 -4.17
C LYS A 72 8.60 14.54 -4.08
N PHE A 73 7.84 14.24 -3.04
CA PHE A 73 7.15 12.95 -2.90
C PHE A 73 6.16 12.73 -4.05
N ILE A 74 5.28 13.69 -4.33
CA ILE A 74 4.28 13.58 -5.40
C ILE A 74 4.92 13.45 -6.79
N ASP A 75 5.99 14.20 -7.04
CA ASP A 75 6.73 14.15 -8.30
C ASP A 75 7.45 12.80 -8.51
N SER A 76 7.73 12.06 -7.42
CA SER A 76 8.36 10.74 -7.48
C SER A 76 7.39 9.59 -7.80
N LEU A 77 6.08 9.84 -7.79
CA LEU A 77 5.07 8.81 -8.04
C LEU A 77 4.94 8.49 -9.55
N ASP A 78 5.08 7.22 -9.89
CA ASP A 78 4.89 6.68 -11.26
C ASP A 78 3.38 6.52 -11.56
N GLU A 79 2.86 7.32 -12.49
CA GLU A 79 1.47 7.24 -12.94
C GLU A 79 1.13 5.91 -13.60
N ASP A 80 2.09 5.29 -14.30
CA ASP A 80 1.88 3.99 -14.91
C ASP A 80 1.77 2.90 -13.84
N ALA A 81 2.55 3.00 -12.75
CA ALA A 81 2.40 2.11 -11.60
C ALA A 81 1.02 2.24 -10.95
N ILE A 82 0.50 3.47 -10.85
CA ILE A 82 -0.82 3.75 -10.29
C ILE A 82 -1.92 3.16 -11.16
N CYS A 83 -1.86 3.35 -12.48
CA CYS A 83 -2.83 2.71 -13.38
C CYS A 83 -2.68 1.18 -13.35
N ARG A 84 -1.45 0.62 -13.33
CA ARG A 84 -1.26 -0.83 -13.16
C ARG A 84 -1.93 -1.36 -11.89
N LEU A 85 -1.77 -0.65 -10.76
CA LEU A 85 -2.44 -1.00 -9.50
C LEU A 85 -3.97 -0.97 -9.66
N ALA A 86 -4.52 0.11 -10.19
CA ALA A 86 -5.97 0.24 -10.42
C ALA A 86 -6.51 -0.87 -11.33
N SER A 87 -5.79 -1.17 -12.42
CA SER A 87 -6.11 -2.23 -13.36
C SER A 87 -6.12 -3.61 -12.68
N GLN A 88 -5.11 -3.92 -11.86
CA GLN A 88 -5.06 -5.19 -11.11
C GLN A 88 -6.30 -5.40 -10.23
N HIS A 89 -6.83 -4.33 -9.63
CA HIS A 89 -8.03 -4.39 -8.79
C HIS A 89 -9.35 -4.28 -9.56
N ASN A 90 -9.32 -3.91 -10.85
CA ASN A 90 -10.50 -3.83 -11.72
C ASN A 90 -10.46 -4.88 -12.84
N GLY A 91 -10.03 -6.11 -12.55
CA GLY A 91 -10.08 -7.20 -13.52
C GLY A 91 -9.12 -7.06 -14.71
N LYS A 92 -7.97 -6.38 -14.52
CA LYS A 92 -6.94 -6.12 -15.54
C LYS A 92 -7.42 -5.28 -16.73
N LYS A 93 -8.47 -4.48 -16.54
CA LYS A 93 -8.95 -3.56 -17.57
C LYS A 93 -7.91 -2.49 -17.90
N PRO A 94 -7.70 -2.13 -19.18
CA PRO A 94 -6.86 -1.00 -19.54
C PRO A 94 -7.37 0.30 -18.89
N CYS A 95 -6.44 1.13 -18.42
CA CYS A 95 -6.76 2.43 -17.84
C CYS A 95 -5.77 3.50 -18.28
N ARG A 96 -6.10 4.75 -17.94
CA ARG A 96 -5.18 5.88 -17.91
C ARG A 96 -5.46 6.77 -16.72
N VAL A 97 -4.42 7.45 -16.23
CA VAL A 97 -4.59 8.61 -15.35
C VAL A 97 -5.12 9.77 -16.20
N VAL A 98 -6.21 10.40 -15.77
CA VAL A 98 -6.83 11.55 -16.46
C VAL A 98 -6.71 12.85 -15.68
N GLY A 99 -6.19 12.77 -14.46
CA GLY A 99 -5.96 13.94 -13.62
C GLY A 99 -5.37 13.56 -12.28
N ARG A 100 -4.87 14.58 -11.60
CA ARG A 100 -4.28 14.50 -10.26
C ARG A 100 -4.74 15.71 -9.46
N ASP A 101 -5.05 15.49 -8.19
CA ASP A 101 -5.36 16.57 -7.23
C ASP A 101 -4.76 16.24 -5.86
N ARG A 102 -4.45 17.27 -5.06
CA ARG A 102 -3.79 17.12 -3.76
C ARG A 102 -4.64 17.75 -2.67
N GLY A 103 -5.05 16.94 -1.70
CA GLY A 103 -5.59 17.40 -0.43
C GLY A 103 -4.50 17.54 0.65
N SER A 104 -4.93 17.82 1.88
CA SER A 104 -4.00 18.00 3.00
C SER A 104 -3.23 16.73 3.38
N PHE A 105 -3.84 15.55 3.19
CA PHE A 105 -3.27 14.28 3.66
C PHE A 105 -3.06 13.24 2.57
N ASN A 106 -3.64 13.46 1.38
CA ASN A 106 -3.60 12.50 0.29
C ASN A 106 -3.42 13.22 -1.03
N VAL A 107 -2.70 12.59 -1.95
CA VAL A 107 -2.79 12.88 -3.38
C VAL A 107 -3.76 11.89 -4.02
N CYS A 108 -4.64 12.40 -4.86
CA CYS A 108 -5.69 11.66 -5.55
C CYS A 108 -5.36 11.60 -7.04
N PHE A 109 -5.42 10.40 -7.61
CA PHE A 109 -5.27 10.15 -9.04
C PHE A 109 -6.60 9.69 -9.60
N PHE A 110 -7.10 10.41 -10.61
CA PHE A 110 -8.35 10.07 -11.28
C PHE A 110 -8.04 9.10 -12.41
N ILE A 111 -8.61 7.91 -12.33
CA ILE A 111 -8.37 6.82 -13.27
C ILE A 111 -9.61 6.65 -14.14
N HIS A 112 -9.39 6.62 -15.46
CA HIS A 112 -10.43 6.28 -16.43
C HIS A 112 -10.18 4.89 -16.99
N PHE A 113 -11.21 4.05 -16.99
CA PHE A 113 -11.20 2.75 -17.66
C PHE A 113 -11.96 2.84 -18.98
N ASP A 114 -11.32 2.44 -20.07
CA ASP A 114 -11.85 2.67 -21.43
C ASP A 114 -13.06 1.82 -21.79
N GLN A 115 -13.25 0.70 -21.10
CA GLN A 115 -14.24 -0.30 -21.49
C GLN A 115 -15.64 0.01 -20.94
N ASP A 116 -15.73 0.68 -19.81
CA ASP A 116 -16.96 0.92 -19.06
C ASP A 116 -17.18 2.40 -18.71
N GLY A 117 -16.22 3.28 -19.01
CA GLY A 117 -16.32 4.73 -18.76
C GLY A 117 -16.35 5.08 -17.27
N VAL A 118 -16.14 4.10 -16.40
CA VAL A 118 -16.16 4.25 -14.95
C VAL A 118 -14.89 4.99 -14.52
N ARG A 119 -15.05 5.98 -13.65
CA ARG A 119 -13.95 6.75 -13.06
C ARG A 119 -13.68 6.28 -11.66
N TRP A 120 -12.44 5.91 -11.39
CA TRP A 120 -11.96 5.57 -10.05
C TRP A 120 -11.05 6.68 -9.52
N VAL A 121 -10.88 6.70 -8.20
CA VAL A 121 -9.90 7.56 -7.53
C VAL A 121 -8.95 6.67 -6.76
N VAL A 122 -7.66 6.73 -7.09
CA VAL A 122 -6.60 6.12 -6.28
C VAL A 122 -6.08 7.20 -5.33
N ARG A 123 -6.16 6.94 -4.03
CA ARG A 123 -5.74 7.87 -2.97
C ARG A 123 -4.45 7.36 -2.34
N ILE A 124 -3.39 8.16 -2.37
CA ILE A 124 -2.09 7.83 -1.79
C ILE A 124 -1.84 8.79 -0.62
N PRO A 125 -1.64 8.28 0.62
CA PRO A 125 -1.28 9.11 1.76
C PRO A 125 0.04 9.86 1.52
N LEU A 126 0.09 11.13 1.90
CA LEU A 126 1.30 11.94 1.81
C LEU A 126 2.25 11.60 2.96
N GLU A 127 3.30 10.83 2.68
CA GLU A 127 4.29 10.41 3.67
C GLU A 127 4.89 11.56 4.52
N PRO A 128 5.20 12.76 3.96
CA PRO A 128 5.76 13.86 4.76
C PRO A 128 4.82 14.41 5.85
N VAL A 129 3.51 14.19 5.71
CA VAL A 129 2.47 14.74 6.60
C VAL A 129 1.82 13.63 7.43
N VAL A 130 1.70 12.44 6.85
CA VAL A 130 1.04 11.29 7.46
C VAL A 130 2.09 10.42 8.14
N GLN A 131 2.19 10.57 9.46
CA GLN A 131 2.89 9.58 10.27
C GLN A 131 2.09 8.27 10.25
N LYS A 132 2.79 7.14 10.10
CA LYS A 132 2.20 5.80 10.10
C LYS A 132 1.08 5.63 9.07
N ALA A 133 1.40 5.88 7.79
CA ALA A 133 0.46 5.85 6.67
C ALA A 133 -0.48 4.64 6.65
N TRP A 134 0.02 3.45 6.99
CA TRP A 134 -0.79 2.23 7.05
C TRP A 134 -1.90 2.28 8.11
N GLU A 135 -1.59 2.76 9.32
CA GLU A 135 -2.58 2.89 10.41
C GLU A 135 -3.70 3.87 10.00
N LYS A 136 -3.36 4.95 9.29
CA LYS A 136 -4.34 5.89 8.76
C LYS A 136 -5.25 5.25 7.72
N VAL A 137 -4.69 4.49 6.78
CA VAL A 137 -5.48 3.76 5.78
C VAL A 137 -6.44 2.78 6.46
N GLN A 138 -5.97 2.06 7.48
CA GLN A 138 -6.80 1.14 8.26
C GLN A 138 -7.96 1.87 8.96
N SER A 139 -7.70 3.03 9.57
CA SER A 139 -8.73 3.87 10.20
C SER A 139 -9.81 4.34 9.21
N GLU A 140 -9.40 4.82 8.03
CA GLU A 140 -10.33 5.26 6.98
C GLU A 140 -11.19 4.10 6.49
N VAL A 141 -10.57 2.95 6.18
CA VAL A 141 -11.28 1.75 5.72
C VAL A 141 -12.26 1.23 6.78
N THR A 142 -11.86 1.27 8.06
CA THR A 142 -12.73 0.84 9.17
C THR A 142 -13.98 1.71 9.27
N THR A 143 -13.82 3.02 9.13
CA THR A 143 -14.94 3.98 9.25
C THR A 143 -15.88 3.94 8.05
N MET A 144 -15.37 3.66 6.84
CA MET A 144 -16.18 3.62 5.62
C MET A 144 -17.01 2.33 5.45
N ARG A 145 -16.72 1.29 6.23
CA ARG A 145 -17.38 -0.02 6.15
C ARG A 145 -18.53 -0.19 7.15
N VAL A 146 -18.94 0.90 7.82
CA VAL A 146 -20.06 0.92 8.78
C VAL A 146 -21.40 0.90 8.06
#